data_AF-A0A094IQJ2-F1
#
_entry.id   AF-A0A094IQJ2-F1
#
_cell.length_a   1.000
_cell.length_b   1.000
_cell.length_c   1.000
_cell.angle_alpha   90.00
_cell.angle_beta   90.00
_cell.angle_gamma   90.00
#
_symmetry.space_group_name_H-M   'P 1'
#
loop_
_entity.id
_entity.type
_entity.pdbx_description
1 polymer ?
#
loop_
_entity_poly.entity_id
_entity_poly.type
_entity_poly.pdbx_seq_one_letter_code
_entity_poly.pdbx_strand_id
1 'polypeptide(L)'
;MMKLTVFGIPNCDTVRKARKFLEQQGVDYDFHDVREQPLSSATLSAWLEQVSREQLVNKRSTTWRQLSASEQALADDTQAIALLQAHPTLMKRPVLQQGSQLQVGFDQAKWQQVIGL
;
A
#
# COMPACT_ATOMS: atom_id res chain seq x y z
N MET A 1 2.23 10.65 -19.93
CA MET A 1 1.51 9.51 -19.33
C MET A 1 1.80 9.48 -17.85
N MET A 2 0.78 9.34 -17.00
CA MET A 2 0.99 9.14 -15.56
C MET A 2 1.37 7.68 -15.31
N LYS A 3 2.50 7.47 -14.65
CA LYS A 3 3.06 6.14 -14.40
C LYS A 3 2.23 5.40 -13.34
N LEU A 4 1.78 4.19 -13.67
CA LEU A 4 1.07 3.31 -12.75
C LEU A 4 2.08 2.51 -11.93
N THR A 5 1.96 2.54 -10.61
CA THR A 5 2.86 1.79 -9.71
C THR A 5 2.06 0.93 -8.74
N VAL A 6 2.45 -0.33 -8.60
CA VAL A 6 1.91 -1.28 -7.63
C VAL A 6 2.94 -1.50 -6.53
N PHE A 7 2.56 -1.17 -5.30
CA PHE A 7 3.37 -1.37 -4.11
C PHE A 7 2.93 -2.63 -3.39
N GLY A 8 3.89 -3.45 -2.97
CA GLY A 8 3.61 -4.66 -2.22
C GLY A 8 4.84 -5.50 -1.97
N ILE A 9 4.64 -6.80 -1.77
CA ILE A 9 5.73 -7.79 -1.75
C ILE A 9 5.38 -8.92 -2.74
N PRO A 10 6.37 -9.53 -3.41
CA PRO A 10 6.13 -10.56 -4.42
C PRO A 10 5.48 -11.82 -3.83
N ASN A 11 5.79 -12.13 -2.57
CA ASN A 11 5.29 -13.32 -1.88
C ASN A 11 3.93 -13.12 -1.19
N CYS A 12 3.03 -12.32 -1.77
CA CYS A 12 1.67 -12.13 -1.28
C CYS A 12 0.64 -12.50 -2.35
N ASP A 13 -0.30 -13.40 -2.02
CA ASP A 13 -1.32 -13.88 -2.96
C ASP A 13 -2.17 -12.75 -3.55
N THR A 14 -2.59 -11.78 -2.72
CA THR A 14 -3.38 -10.64 -3.19
C THR A 14 -2.59 -9.75 -4.14
N VAL A 15 -1.29 -9.54 -3.90
CA VAL A 15 -0.42 -8.77 -4.79
C VAL A 15 -0.25 -9.49 -6.13
N ARG A 16 -0.03 -10.82 -6.11
CA ARG A 16 0.02 -11.63 -7.34
C ARG A 16 -1.27 -11.57 -8.15
N LYS A 17 -2.44 -11.67 -7.49
CA LYS A 17 -3.75 -11.54 -8.13
C LYS A 17 -3.92 -10.17 -8.80
N ALA A 18 -3.54 -9.11 -8.09
CA ALA A 18 -3.68 -7.75 -8.59
C ALA A 18 -2.76 -7.45 -9.78
N ARG A 19 -1.52 -7.93 -9.74
CA ARG A 19 -0.57 -7.86 -10.86
C ARG A 19 -1.06 -8.62 -12.09
N LYS A 20 -1.53 -9.86 -11.89
CA LYS A 20 -2.13 -10.67 -12.96
C LYS A 20 -3.35 -9.98 -13.59
N PHE A 21 -4.16 -9.30 -12.78
CA PHE A 21 -5.28 -8.52 -13.29
C PHE A 21 -4.80 -7.41 -14.25
N LEU A 22 -3.78 -6.62 -13.87
CA LEU A 22 -3.23 -5.58 -14.76
C LEU A 22 -2.63 -6.17 -16.05
N GLU A 23 -1.91 -7.28 -15.94
CA GLU A 23 -1.37 -8.02 -17.10
C GLU A 23 -2.49 -8.47 -18.06
N GLN A 24 -3.62 -8.96 -17.51
CA GLN A 24 -4.78 -9.36 -18.31
C GLN A 24 -5.49 -8.19 -18.99
N GLN A 25 -5.42 -6.99 -18.40
CA GLN A 25 -5.94 -5.77 -19.02
C GLN A 25 -4.94 -5.14 -20.01
N GLY A 26 -3.73 -5.69 -20.15
CA GLY A 26 -2.69 -5.12 -21.00
C GLY A 26 -2.17 -3.77 -20.52
N VAL A 27 -2.22 -3.51 -19.21
CA VAL A 27 -1.80 -2.24 -18.61
C VAL A 27 -0.37 -2.36 -18.08
N ASP A 28 0.53 -1.51 -18.57
CA ASP A 28 1.90 -1.41 -18.06
C ASP A 28 1.93 -0.80 -16.66
N TYR A 29 2.74 -1.38 -15.78
CA TYR A 29 2.91 -0.91 -14.41
C TYR A 29 4.32 -1.18 -13.89
N ASP A 30 4.76 -0.33 -12.96
CA ASP A 30 5.95 -0.59 -12.15
C ASP A 30 5.57 -1.37 -10.89
N PHE A 31 6.43 -2.29 -10.47
CA PHE A 31 6.29 -2.98 -9.19
C PHE A 31 7.35 -2.51 -8.21
N HIS A 32 6.91 -2.03 -7.05
CA HIS A 32 7.76 -1.57 -5.96
C HIS A 32 7.69 -2.55 -4.79
N ASP A 33 8.79 -3.28 -4.52
CA ASP A 33 8.88 -4.13 -3.34
C ASP A 33 9.19 -3.29 -2.10
N VAL A 34 8.19 -3.12 -1.25
CA VAL A 34 8.26 -2.26 -0.06
C VAL A 34 9.14 -2.85 1.04
N ARG A 35 9.44 -4.15 0.98
CA ARG A 35 10.34 -4.83 1.93
C ARG A 35 11.80 -4.58 1.56
N GLU A 36 12.12 -4.58 0.27
CA GLU A 36 13.48 -4.30 -0.21
C GLU A 36 13.75 -2.80 -0.26
N GLN A 37 12.73 -2.01 -0.61
CA GLN A 37 12.80 -0.57 -0.74
C GLN A 37 11.69 0.06 0.13
N PRO A 38 11.95 0.28 1.43
CA PRO A 38 11.00 0.96 2.31
C PRO A 38 10.58 2.32 1.75
N LEU A 39 9.32 2.70 1.98
CA LEU A 39 8.82 4.01 1.52
C LEU A 39 9.41 5.15 2.35
N SER A 40 9.68 6.26 1.68
CA SER A 40 10.10 7.50 2.35
C SER A 40 8.98 8.07 3.21
N SER A 41 9.34 8.84 4.24
CA SER A 41 8.36 9.56 5.06
C SER A 41 7.51 10.52 4.24
N ALA A 42 8.11 11.17 3.24
CA ALA A 42 7.39 12.06 2.32
C ALA A 42 6.33 11.31 1.50
N THR A 43 6.66 10.12 0.99
CA THR A 43 5.70 9.27 0.27
C THR A 43 4.56 8.84 1.17
N LEU A 44 4.87 8.38 2.38
CA LEU A 44 3.86 7.93 3.34
C LEU A 44 2.96 9.09 3.80
N SER A 45 3.53 10.28 4.02
CA SER A 45 2.78 11.49 4.33
C SER A 45 1.79 11.84 3.21
N ALA A 46 2.25 11.85 1.95
CA ALA A 46 1.40 12.13 0.80
C ALA A 46 0.28 11.08 0.61
N TRP A 47 0.49 9.84 1.07
CA TRP A 47 -0.56 8.82 1.07
C TRP A 47 -1.56 9.06 2.20
N LEU A 48 -1.10 9.43 3.40
CA LEU A 48 -1.96 9.69 4.55
C LEU A 48 -2.84 10.95 4.38
N GLU A 49 -2.47 11.85 3.47
CA GLU A 49 -3.36 12.94 3.00
C GLU A 49 -4.58 12.44 2.21
N GLN A 50 -4.53 11.21 1.67
CA GLN A 50 -5.58 10.65 0.80
C GLN A 50 -6.35 9.49 1.44
N VAL A 51 -5.68 8.70 2.27
CA VAL A 51 -6.26 7.53 2.93
C VAL A 51 -5.98 7.57 4.42
N SER A 52 -6.88 7.02 5.22
CA SER A 52 -6.66 6.99 6.66
C SER A 52 -5.52 6.02 7.01
N ARG A 53 -4.79 6.33 8.09
CA ARG A 53 -3.77 5.44 8.67
C ARG A 53 -4.29 4.03 8.95
N GLU A 54 -5.56 3.88 9.33
CA GLU A 54 -6.18 2.57 9.56
C GLU A 54 -6.42 1.78 8.27
N GLN A 55 -6.60 2.47 7.15
CA GLN A 55 -6.64 1.83 5.84
C GLN A 55 -5.26 1.42 5.38
N LEU A 56 -4.24 2.26 5.61
CA LEU A 56 -2.88 2.01 5.15
C LEU A 56 -2.13 0.95 5.98
N VAL A 57 -2.40 0.84 7.28
CA VAL A 57 -1.74 -0.14 8.16
C VAL A 57 -2.54 -1.45 8.25
N ASN A 58 -1.85 -2.58 8.05
CA ASN A 58 -2.41 -3.92 8.15
C ASN A 58 -2.55 -4.38 9.60
N LYS A 59 -3.65 -3.97 10.23
CA LYS A 59 -4.03 -4.36 11.60
C LYS A 59 -4.33 -5.86 11.79
N ARG A 60 -4.40 -6.65 10.71
CA ARG A 60 -4.66 -8.11 10.74
C ARG A 60 -3.38 -8.95 10.74
N SER A 61 -2.21 -8.32 10.59
CA SER A 61 -0.92 -9.02 10.54
C SER A 61 -0.50 -9.56 11.92
N THR A 62 0.38 -10.56 11.94
CA THR A 62 0.98 -11.07 13.19
C THR A 62 1.86 -10.02 13.84
N THR A 63 2.65 -9.29 13.04
CA THR A 63 3.46 -8.17 13.50
C THR A 63 2.60 -7.14 14.25
N TRP A 64 1.45 -6.74 13.71
CA TRP A 64 0.55 -5.81 14.41
C TRP A 64 0.10 -6.32 15.78
N ARG A 65 -0.24 -7.61 15.89
CA ARG A 65 -0.66 -8.22 17.17
C ARG A 65 0.47 -8.29 18.20
N GLN A 66 1.73 -8.22 17.77
CA GLN A 66 2.90 -8.23 18.64
C GLN A 66 3.31 -6.84 19.13
N LEU A 67 2.75 -5.77 18.54
CA LEU A 67 3.02 -4.40 18.94
C LEU A 67 2.40 -4.09 20.31
N SER A 68 3.02 -3.18 21.05
CA SER A 68 2.47 -2.66 22.30
C SER A 68 1.18 -1.86 22.06
N ALA A 69 0.39 -1.65 23.12
CA ALA A 69 -0.85 -0.89 23.05
C ALA A 69 -0.63 0.56 22.58
N SER A 70 0.51 1.16 22.95
CA SER A 70 0.89 2.52 22.51
C SER A 70 1.20 2.57 21.03
N GLU A 71 1.92 1.59 20.48
CA GLU A 71 2.18 1.50 19.03
C GLU A 71 0.90 1.24 18.24
N GLN A 72 -0.01 0.41 18.77
CA GLN A 72 -1.29 0.12 18.13
C GLN A 72 -2.27 1.30 18.14
N ALA A 73 -2.07 2.27 19.05
CA ALA A 73 -2.94 3.43 19.16
C ALA A 73 -2.92 4.29 17.89
N LEU A 74 -1.77 4.36 17.19
CA LEU A 74 -1.57 5.20 16.01
C LEU A 74 -2.18 6.59 16.21
N ALA A 75 -1.75 7.31 17.25
CA ALA A 75 -2.39 8.55 17.69
C ALA A 75 -2.38 9.64 16.61
N ASP A 76 -1.33 9.68 15.79
CA ASP A 76 -1.13 10.61 14.69
C ASP A 76 -0.48 9.91 13.48
N ASP A 77 -0.40 10.64 12.35
CA ASP A 77 0.19 10.14 11.12
C ASP A 77 1.72 9.96 11.22
N THR A 78 2.38 10.71 12.11
CA THR A 78 3.83 10.56 12.35
C THR A 78 4.14 9.20 12.93
N GLN A 79 3.31 8.71 13.86
CA GLN A 79 3.42 7.35 14.41
C GLN A 79 3.16 6.28 13.34
N ALA A 80 2.18 6.49 12.47
CA ALA A 80 1.92 5.56 11.36
C ALA A 80 3.10 5.51 10.39
N ILE A 81 3.69 6.66 10.04
CA ILE A 81 4.89 6.75 9.19
C ILE A 81 6.06 6.02 9.85
N ALA A 82 6.37 6.34 11.12
CA ALA A 82 7.47 5.70 11.84
C ALA A 82 7.29 4.18 11.92
N LEU A 83 6.07 3.72 12.18
CA LEU A 83 5.75 2.30 12.25
C LEU A 83 5.93 1.61 10.89
N LEU A 84 5.49 2.23 9.79
CA LEU A 84 5.64 1.68 8.44
C LEU A 84 7.09 1.73 7.94
N GLN A 85 7.90 2.67 8.41
CA GLN A 85 9.34 2.68 8.12
C GLN A 85 10.09 1.59 8.90
N ALA A 86 9.74 1.40 10.18
CA ALA A 86 10.32 0.33 11.00
C ALA A 86 9.88 -1.07 10.55
N HIS A 87 8.63 -1.19 10.08
CA HIS A 87 8.04 -2.45 9.64
C HIS A 87 7.31 -2.28 8.30
N PRO A 88 8.03 -2.21 7.16
CA PRO A 88 7.41 -1.96 5.85
C PRO A 88 6.34 -2.98 5.45
N THR A 89 6.46 -4.23 5.93
CA THR A 89 5.48 -5.28 5.68
C THR A 89 4.16 -5.10 6.44
N LEU A 90 4.09 -4.17 7.39
CA LEU A 90 2.83 -3.75 8.03
C LEU A 90 1.97 -2.90 7.11
N MET A 91 2.50 -2.39 6.00
CA MET A 91 1.67 -1.74 5.00
C MET A 91 0.64 -2.73 4.45
N LYS A 92 -0.62 -2.29 4.37
CA LYS A 92 -1.67 -3.02 3.68
C LYS A 92 -1.33 -3.06 2.20
N ARG A 93 -1.46 -4.24 1.61
CA ARG A 93 -0.97 -4.54 0.26
C ARG A 93 -2.00 -5.34 -0.54
N PRO A 94 -2.04 -5.19 -1.86
CA PRO A 94 -1.30 -4.21 -2.68
C PRO A 94 -1.78 -2.77 -2.45
N VAL A 95 -0.97 -1.78 -2.82
CA VAL A 95 -1.41 -0.38 -3.03
C VAL A 95 -1.17 -0.04 -4.49
N LEU A 96 -2.17 0.54 -5.16
CA LEU A 96 -2.07 1.04 -6.53
C LEU A 96 -1.97 2.57 -6.49
N GLN A 97 -1.01 3.14 -7.21
CA GLN A 97 -0.88 4.58 -7.38
C GLN A 97 -0.80 4.95 -8.85
N GLN A 98 -1.61 5.94 -9.26
CA GLN A 98 -1.50 6.59 -10.58
C GLN A 98 -1.60 8.10 -10.40
N GLY A 99 -0.48 8.81 -10.55
CA GLY A 99 -0.42 10.24 -10.24
C GLY A 99 -0.82 10.50 -8.78
N SER A 100 -1.91 11.25 -8.58
CA SER A 100 -2.48 11.56 -7.27
C SER A 100 -3.61 10.62 -6.84
N GLN A 101 -3.94 9.58 -7.61
CA GLN A 101 -4.92 8.58 -7.20
C GLN A 101 -4.22 7.45 -6.47
N LEU A 102 -4.74 7.09 -5.29
CA LEU A 102 -4.24 6.01 -4.45
C LEU A 102 -5.36 5.04 -4.11
N GLN A 103 -5.12 3.75 -4.30
CA GLN A 103 -6.07 2.71 -3.93
C GLN A 103 -5.39 1.63 -3.09
N VAL A 104 -5.84 1.51 -1.84
CA VAL A 104 -5.30 0.55 -0.87
C VAL A 104 -6.11 -0.75 -0.88
N GLY A 105 -5.41 -1.86 -1.08
CA GLY A 105 -5.99 -3.18 -1.26
C GLY A 105 -6.40 -3.45 -2.71
N PHE A 106 -6.65 -4.72 -3.00
CA PHE A 106 -7.14 -5.14 -4.31
C PHE A 106 -8.65 -5.22 -4.31
N ASP A 107 -9.27 -4.38 -5.14
CA ASP A 107 -10.68 -4.40 -5.49
C ASP A 107 -10.74 -4.13 -7.00
N GLN A 108 -11.22 -5.11 -7.76
CA GLN A 108 -11.15 -5.07 -9.21
C GLN A 108 -11.90 -3.87 -9.78
N ALA A 109 -13.11 -3.59 -9.29
CA ALA A 109 -13.93 -2.48 -9.79
C ALA A 109 -13.26 -1.12 -9.52
N LYS A 110 -12.67 -0.95 -8.33
CA LYS A 110 -11.94 0.28 -8.00
C LYS A 110 -10.65 0.42 -8.82
N TRP A 111 -9.95 -0.69 -9.07
CA TRP A 111 -8.74 -0.66 -9.89
C TRP A 111 -9.05 -0.31 -11.34
N GLN A 112 -10.16 -0.81 -11.91
CA GLN A 112 -10.64 -0.42 -13.23
C GLN A 112 -10.89 1.09 -13.33
N GLN A 113 -11.57 1.67 -12.33
CA GLN A 113 -11.79 3.12 -12.27
C GLN A 113 -10.49 3.93 -12.25
N VAL A 114 -9.49 3.48 -11.50
CA VAL A 114 -8.17 4.16 -11.44
C VAL A 114 -7.49 4.09 -12.80
N ILE A 115 -7.39 2.89 -13.41
CA ILE A 115 -6.69 2.70 -14.68
C ILE A 115 -7.48 3.17 -15.92
N GLY A 116 -8.69 3.70 -15.73
CA GLY A 116 -9.53 4.28 -16.80
C GLY A 116 -10.25 3.25 -17.67
N LEU A 117 -10.64 2.11 -17.09
CA LEU A 117 -11.45 1.05 -17.72
C LEU A 117 -12.89 1.03 -17.21
#